data_AF-A0AAD0YIK2-F1
#
_entry.id   AF-A0AAD0YIK2-F1
#
_cell.length_a   1.000
_cell.length_b   1.000
_cell.length_c   1.000
_cell.angle_alpha   90.00
_cell.angle_beta   90.00
_cell.angle_gamma   90.00
#
_symmetry.space_group_name_H-M   'P 1'
#
loop_
_entity.id
_entity.type
_entity.pdbx_description
1 polymer ?
#
loop_
_entity_poly.entity_id
_entity_poly.type
_entity_poly.pdbx_seq_one_letter_code
_entity_poly.pdbx_strand_id
1 'polypeptide(L)'
;MLKQYNNKGIISFFSLFLLMFCSKEEPNIKNSDISSVHSIKYVGGNEGVKLSEDKQKKAFGKWKLTNAVFFNDSKKLENKIIINKNIIVAEQSIFDTENNIIANKHNTIGTYKFKSLDTLNTVYYIFSVEDNKMMMQTSNLFRVVDGKMTKDRARINLFFVRE
;
A
#
# COMPACT_ATOMS: atom_id res chain seq x y z
N MET A 1 66.30 49.28 13.03
CA MET A 1 64.94 49.84 12.87
C MET A 1 64.12 49.50 14.11
N LEU A 2 63.42 50.51 14.67
CA LEU A 2 62.44 50.51 15.79
C LEU A 2 62.88 49.87 17.14
N LYS A 3 63.05 50.60 18.25
CA LYS A 3 62.14 51.40 19.12
C LYS A 3 61.10 50.61 19.95
N GLN A 4 61.27 50.74 21.27
CA GLN A 4 60.29 50.97 22.36
C GLN A 4 59.25 49.88 22.68
N TYR A 5 59.16 49.33 23.91
CA TYR A 5 58.87 49.83 25.28
C TYR A 5 57.38 49.76 25.68
N ASN A 6 57.18 49.36 26.95
CA ASN A 6 56.02 49.43 27.84
C ASN A 6 54.93 48.34 27.74
N ASN A 7 54.49 47.65 28.80
CA ASN A 7 54.16 47.93 30.23
C ASN A 7 52.63 47.97 30.44
N LYS A 8 52.21 47.48 31.63
CA LYS A 8 50.85 47.33 32.21
C LYS A 8 50.12 46.08 31.72
N GLY A 9 49.71 45.12 32.55
CA GLY A 9 49.23 45.20 33.92
C GLY A 9 47.72 44.95 33.90
N ILE A 10 47.27 43.97 34.69
CA ILE A 10 46.01 43.89 35.46
C ILE A 10 45.55 42.42 35.57
N ILE A 11 45.62 41.96 36.81
CA ILE A 11 44.93 40.81 37.38
C ILE A 11 43.41 41.05 37.24
N SER A 12 42.68 40.08 36.69
CA SER A 12 41.23 39.98 36.93
C SER A 12 40.91 38.57 37.39
N PHE A 13 40.87 38.44 38.70
CA PHE A 13 40.15 37.40 39.43
C PHE A 13 38.64 37.58 39.17
N PHE A 14 37.90 36.49 39.35
CA PHE A 14 36.44 36.39 39.51
C PHE A 14 35.53 36.20 38.29
N SER A 15 34.70 35.15 38.46
CA SER A 15 33.54 34.73 37.67
C SER A 15 33.92 34.05 36.35
N LEU A 16 33.59 32.78 36.11
CA LEU A 16 32.27 32.20 36.28
C LEU A 16 32.39 30.69 36.52
N PHE A 17 31.92 30.26 37.69
CA PHE A 17 31.26 28.96 37.88
C PHE A 17 30.33 28.69 36.69
N LEU A 18 30.25 27.43 36.21
CA LEU A 18 29.30 26.82 35.24
C LEU A 18 30.11 26.06 34.14
N LEU A 19 30.11 24.75 33.95
CA LEU A 19 29.19 23.67 34.32
C LEU A 19 29.98 22.34 34.33
N MET A 20 30.22 21.76 35.50
CA MET A 20 30.33 20.30 35.59
C MET A 20 28.91 19.74 35.56
N PHE A 21 28.34 19.60 34.37
CA PHE A 21 27.33 18.59 34.15
C PHE A 21 28.05 17.34 33.68
N CYS A 22 28.27 16.42 34.62
CA CYS A 22 28.23 15.00 34.31
C CYS A 22 26.87 14.74 33.65
N SER A 23 26.82 14.80 32.32
CA SER A 23 25.88 13.98 31.59
C SER A 23 26.22 12.53 31.96
N LYS A 24 25.43 11.96 32.86
CA LYS A 24 25.25 10.50 32.88
C LYS A 24 25.04 10.12 31.42
N GLU A 25 25.94 9.33 30.87
CA GLU A 25 25.59 8.54 29.70
C GLU A 25 24.32 7.78 30.08
N GLU A 26 23.20 8.19 29.48
CA GLU A 26 22.04 7.33 29.42
C GLU A 26 22.55 5.97 28.92
N PRO A 27 22.14 4.86 29.54
CA PRO A 27 22.51 3.56 29.02
C PRO A 27 22.12 3.56 27.55
N ASN A 28 23.12 3.45 26.69
CA ASN A 28 22.96 3.15 25.27
C ASN A 28 22.09 1.89 25.22
N ILE A 29 20.77 2.09 25.13
CA ILE A 29 19.86 1.10 24.60
C ILE A 29 20.33 1.00 23.15
N LYS A 30 21.28 0.09 22.94
CA LYS A 30 21.55 -0.48 21.63
C LYS A 30 20.18 -0.92 21.15
N ASN A 31 19.58 -0.12 20.27
CA ASN A 31 18.45 -0.51 19.45
C ASN A 31 18.95 -1.64 18.55
N SER A 32 19.07 -2.84 19.12
CA SER A 32 19.39 -4.08 18.43
C SER A 32 18.14 -4.72 17.83
N ASP A 33 17.13 -3.93 17.47
CA ASP A 33 15.90 -4.40 16.84
C ASP A 33 15.27 -3.33 15.92
N ILE A 34 16.09 -2.54 15.22
CA ILE A 34 15.62 -2.02 13.93
C ILE A 34 15.72 -3.19 12.96
N SER A 35 14.73 -4.08 12.99
CA SER A 35 14.48 -4.99 11.87
C SER A 35 14.49 -4.13 10.62
N SER A 36 15.41 -4.37 9.70
CA SER A 36 15.46 -3.66 8.42
C SER A 36 14.06 -3.64 7.84
N VAL A 37 13.48 -2.45 7.70
CA VAL A 37 12.12 -2.30 7.16
C VAL A 37 12.18 -2.72 5.70
N HIS A 38 11.86 -3.99 5.45
CA HIS A 38 11.82 -4.54 4.11
C HIS A 38 10.56 -4.06 3.40
N SER A 39 10.72 -3.49 2.22
CA SER A 39 9.59 -3.10 1.38
C SER A 39 8.97 -4.35 0.76
N ILE A 40 7.72 -4.66 1.09
CA ILE A 40 6.97 -5.79 0.53
C ILE A 40 5.86 -5.26 -0.37
N LYS A 41 5.85 -5.70 -1.63
CA LYS A 41 4.80 -5.37 -2.61
C LYS A 41 4.33 -6.62 -3.34
N TYR A 42 3.17 -6.55 -3.96
CA TYR A 42 2.61 -7.59 -4.80
C TYR A 42 2.30 -7.01 -6.18
N VAL A 43 2.85 -7.62 -7.23
CA VAL A 43 2.72 -7.12 -8.61
C VAL A 43 2.05 -8.19 -9.48
N GLY A 44 0.98 -7.82 -10.18
CA GLY A 44 0.31 -8.67 -11.15
C GLY A 44 0.82 -8.42 -12.58
N GLY A 45 0.83 -9.47 -13.41
CA GLY A 45 1.37 -9.41 -14.78
C GLY A 45 0.34 -9.67 -15.90
N ASN A 46 -0.96 -9.59 -15.64
CA ASN A 46 -1.98 -9.94 -16.65
C ASN A 46 -2.54 -8.73 -17.39
N GLU A 47 -2.75 -8.89 -18.70
CA GLU A 47 -3.41 -7.95 -19.60
C GLU A 47 -4.95 -7.93 -19.46
N GLY A 48 -5.54 -8.91 -18.74
CA GLY A 48 -6.98 -8.99 -18.48
C GLY A 48 -7.73 -9.94 -19.42
N VAL A 49 -8.92 -10.37 -19.01
CA VAL A 49 -9.79 -11.24 -19.80
C VAL A 49 -11.01 -10.44 -20.24
N LYS A 50 -11.26 -10.36 -21.55
CA LYS A 50 -12.44 -9.66 -22.08
C LYS A 50 -13.72 -10.36 -21.63
N LEU A 51 -14.61 -9.61 -20.98
CA LEU A 51 -15.91 -10.09 -20.58
C LEU A 51 -16.85 -10.20 -21.80
N SER A 52 -17.61 -11.28 -21.93
CA SER A 52 -18.61 -11.43 -22.99
C SER A 52 -19.75 -10.42 -22.82
N GLU A 53 -20.44 -10.06 -23.91
CA GLU A 53 -21.52 -9.06 -23.88
C GLU A 53 -22.65 -9.41 -22.91
N ASP A 54 -23.05 -10.68 -22.84
CA ASP A 54 -24.07 -11.11 -21.88
C ASP A 54 -23.62 -10.97 -20.43
N LYS A 55 -22.35 -11.27 -20.16
CA LYS A 55 -21.78 -11.05 -18.82
C LYS A 55 -21.61 -9.56 -18.52
N GLN A 56 -21.35 -8.71 -19.52
CA GLN A 56 -21.31 -7.26 -19.35
C GLN A 56 -22.68 -6.70 -18.93
N LYS A 57 -23.76 -7.13 -19.59
CA LYS A 57 -25.15 -6.75 -19.21
C LYS A 57 -25.46 -7.11 -17.75
N LYS A 58 -24.94 -8.23 -17.25
CA LYS A 58 -25.08 -8.62 -15.85
C LYS A 58 -24.15 -7.83 -14.92
N ALA A 59 -22.91 -7.61 -15.32
CA ALA A 59 -21.88 -7.03 -14.47
C ALA A 59 -22.05 -5.53 -14.25
N PHE A 60 -22.55 -4.77 -15.21
CA PHE A 60 -22.68 -3.33 -15.05
C PHE A 60 -23.86 -2.97 -14.14
N GLY A 61 -23.73 -1.85 -13.43
CA GLY A 61 -24.72 -1.34 -12.49
C GLY A 61 -24.22 -1.25 -11.05
N LYS A 62 -25.17 -1.17 -10.12
CA LYS A 62 -24.92 -0.99 -8.69
C LYS A 62 -24.58 -2.32 -8.03
N TRP A 63 -23.57 -2.28 -7.16
CA TRP A 63 -23.08 -3.42 -6.40
C TRP A 63 -22.61 -2.96 -5.03
N LYS A 64 -22.64 -3.87 -4.07
CA LYS A 64 -21.95 -3.73 -2.79
C LYS A 64 -20.73 -4.64 -2.75
N LEU A 65 -19.54 -4.06 -2.68
CA LEU A 65 -18.28 -4.75 -2.39
C LEU A 65 -18.29 -5.19 -0.92
N THR A 66 -18.47 -6.47 -0.67
CA THR A 66 -18.63 -7.01 0.68
C THR A 66 -17.28 -7.28 1.33
N ASN A 67 -16.41 -8.01 0.63
CA ASN A 67 -15.15 -8.46 1.19
C ASN A 67 -14.08 -8.71 0.12
N ALA A 68 -12.82 -8.62 0.56
CA ALA A 68 -11.66 -9.12 -0.17
C ALA A 68 -11.12 -10.36 0.55
N VAL A 69 -10.74 -11.38 -0.21
CA VAL A 69 -10.08 -12.58 0.32
C VAL A 69 -8.71 -12.70 -0.32
N PHE A 70 -7.67 -12.57 0.50
CA PHE A 70 -6.29 -12.74 0.12
C PHE A 70 -5.87 -14.19 0.35
N PHE A 71 -5.29 -14.81 -0.67
CA PHE A 71 -4.70 -16.14 -0.59
C PHE A 71 -3.20 -16.03 -0.83
N ASN A 72 -2.41 -16.63 0.06
CA ASN A 72 -0.99 -16.89 -0.17
C ASN A 72 -0.83 -18.36 -0.54
N ASP A 73 -0.60 -18.63 -1.82
CA ASP A 73 -0.53 -20.00 -2.34
C ASP A 73 0.64 -20.79 -1.74
N SER A 74 1.74 -20.10 -1.45
CA SER A 74 2.97 -20.71 -0.91
C SER A 74 2.82 -21.13 0.55
N LYS A 75 2.00 -20.40 1.32
CA LYS A 75 1.78 -20.66 2.75
C LYS A 75 0.42 -21.31 3.05
N LYS A 76 -0.44 -21.49 2.03
CA LYS A 76 -1.85 -21.91 2.16
C LYS A 76 -2.61 -21.07 3.19
N LEU A 77 -2.28 -19.78 3.29
CA LEU A 77 -2.94 -18.85 4.20
C LEU A 77 -4.04 -18.11 3.47
N GLU A 78 -5.18 -17.96 4.14
CA GLU A 78 -6.32 -17.19 3.68
C GLU A 78 -6.64 -16.11 4.70
N ASN A 79 -6.75 -14.86 4.25
CA ASN A 79 -7.16 -13.73 5.08
C ASN A 79 -8.34 -13.01 4.43
N LYS A 80 -9.41 -12.81 5.22
CA LYS A 80 -10.61 -12.10 4.78
C LYS A 80 -10.67 -10.70 5.38
N ILE A 81 -10.90 -9.71 4.54
CA ILE A 81 -11.08 -8.29 4.92
C ILE A 81 -12.50 -7.89 4.55
N ILE A 82 -13.24 -7.35 5.52
CA ILE A 82 -14.60 -6.82 5.31
C ILE A 82 -14.48 -5.36 4.85
N ILE A 83 -15.20 -5.00 3.78
CA ILE A 83 -15.14 -3.68 3.16
C ILE A 83 -16.50 -2.97 3.24
N ASN A 84 -17.58 -3.66 2.87
CA ASN A 84 -18.95 -3.12 2.88
C ASN A 84 -19.10 -1.76 2.19
N LYS A 85 -18.61 -1.61 0.96
CA LYS A 85 -18.68 -0.36 0.18
C LYS A 85 -19.62 -0.50 -1.02
N ASN A 86 -20.55 0.44 -1.17
CA ASN A 86 -21.39 0.55 -2.36
C ASN A 86 -20.60 1.17 -3.51
N ILE A 87 -20.75 0.60 -4.71
CA ILE A 87 -20.02 0.97 -5.91
C ILE A 87 -20.90 0.84 -7.16
N ILE A 88 -20.48 1.48 -8.24
CA ILE A 88 -21.07 1.35 -9.56
C ILE A 88 -20.01 0.81 -10.50
N VAL A 89 -20.27 -0.33 -11.13
CA VAL A 89 -19.39 -0.91 -12.15
C VAL A 89 -19.92 -0.52 -13.52
N ALA A 90 -19.08 0.13 -14.32
CA ALA A 90 -19.39 0.51 -15.70
C ALA A 90 -18.24 0.09 -16.63
N GLU A 91 -18.44 0.23 -17.94
CA GLU A 91 -17.45 -0.22 -18.92
C GLU A 91 -16.08 0.43 -18.72
N GLN A 92 -16.03 1.77 -18.56
CA GLN A 92 -14.76 2.50 -18.51
C GLN A 92 -14.15 2.57 -17.11
N SER A 93 -14.96 2.49 -16.05
CA SER A 93 -14.52 2.74 -14.67
C SER A 93 -15.44 2.11 -13.65
N ILE A 94 -14.93 1.98 -12.43
CA ILE A 94 -15.71 1.71 -11.22
C ILE A 94 -15.74 2.98 -10.39
N PHE A 95 -16.92 3.34 -9.92
CA PHE A 95 -17.19 4.52 -9.11
C PHE A 95 -17.66 4.12 -7.72
N ASP A 96 -17.44 4.97 -6.72
CA ASP A 96 -18.22 4.90 -5.49
C ASP A 96 -19.52 5.71 -5.57
N THR A 97 -20.28 5.72 -4.47
CA THR A 97 -21.58 6.41 -4.38
C THR A 97 -21.49 7.93 -4.51
N GLU A 98 -20.29 8.51 -4.38
CA GLU A 98 -20.02 9.93 -4.56
C GLU A 98 -19.54 10.25 -5.98
N ASN A 99 -19.62 9.28 -6.90
CA ASN A 99 -19.09 9.33 -8.26
C ASN A 99 -17.57 9.50 -8.37
N ASN A 100 -16.82 9.21 -7.30
CA ASN A 100 -15.36 9.19 -7.38
C ASN A 100 -14.88 7.91 -8.08
N ILE A 101 -13.94 8.05 -9.01
CA ILE A 101 -13.36 6.89 -9.72
C ILE A 101 -12.43 6.12 -8.78
N ILE A 102 -12.80 4.89 -8.44
CA ILE A 102 -11.97 3.99 -7.61
C ILE A 102 -11.14 3.01 -8.45
N ALA A 103 -11.57 2.70 -9.68
CA ALA A 103 -10.83 1.88 -10.63
C ALA A 103 -11.10 2.30 -12.08
N ASN A 104 -10.13 2.13 -12.97
CA ASN A 104 -10.27 2.44 -14.41
C ASN A 104 -10.11 1.16 -15.21
N LYS A 105 -10.78 1.06 -16.35
CA LYS A 105 -10.63 -0.05 -17.29
C LYS A 105 -9.15 -0.26 -17.62
N HIS A 106 -8.72 -1.52 -17.62
CA HIS A 106 -7.38 -1.93 -17.97
C HIS A 106 -7.44 -2.88 -19.16
N ASN A 107 -7.03 -2.38 -20.33
CA ASN A 107 -6.96 -3.07 -21.63
C ASN A 107 -8.29 -3.62 -22.17
N THR A 108 -8.99 -4.47 -21.41
CA THR A 108 -10.20 -5.18 -21.82
C THR A 108 -11.40 -4.83 -20.95
N ILE A 109 -12.60 -4.88 -21.54
CA ILE A 109 -13.86 -4.66 -20.81
C ILE A 109 -14.02 -5.75 -19.76
N GLY A 110 -14.33 -5.34 -18.52
CA GLY A 110 -14.43 -6.24 -17.37
C GLY A 110 -13.11 -6.45 -16.63
N THR A 111 -12.02 -5.78 -17.03
CA THR A 111 -10.76 -5.71 -16.30
C THR A 111 -10.52 -4.28 -15.83
N TYR A 112 -10.19 -4.09 -14.55
CA TYR A 112 -10.04 -2.79 -13.92
C TYR A 112 -8.77 -2.71 -13.09
N LYS A 113 -8.05 -1.59 -13.20
CA LYS A 113 -6.94 -1.21 -12.32
C LYS A 113 -7.47 -0.31 -11.22
N PHE A 114 -7.47 -0.82 -10.00
CA PHE A 114 -7.88 -0.09 -8.81
C PHE A 114 -6.80 0.91 -8.40
N LYS A 115 -7.22 2.09 -7.97
CA LYS A 115 -6.33 3.21 -7.60
C LYS A 115 -6.27 3.44 -6.09
N SER A 116 -7.27 2.97 -5.33
CA SER A 116 -7.39 3.21 -3.89
C SER A 116 -7.33 1.90 -3.08
N LEU A 117 -6.65 1.98 -1.93
CA LEU A 117 -6.26 0.92 -0.97
C LEU A 117 -4.98 0.17 -1.35
N ASP A 118 -3.98 0.17 -0.45
CA ASP A 118 -2.66 -0.46 -0.65
C ASP A 118 -2.77 -1.95 -1.02
N THR A 119 -3.76 -2.64 -0.47
CA THR A 119 -4.06 -4.05 -0.77
C THR A 119 -4.84 -4.26 -2.06
N LEU A 120 -5.52 -3.24 -2.57
CA LEU A 120 -6.31 -3.31 -3.81
C LEU A 120 -5.67 -2.62 -5.00
N ASN A 121 -4.53 -1.94 -4.86
CA ASN A 121 -3.86 -1.21 -5.95
C ASN A 121 -3.20 -2.15 -6.98
N THR A 122 -4.03 -2.91 -7.69
CA THR A 122 -3.65 -3.89 -8.70
C THR A 122 -4.77 -4.05 -9.73
N VAL A 123 -4.56 -4.95 -10.69
CA VAL A 123 -5.50 -5.26 -11.76
C VAL A 123 -6.38 -6.44 -11.35
N TYR A 124 -7.68 -6.25 -11.48
CA TYR A 124 -8.70 -7.27 -11.27
C TYR A 124 -9.52 -7.46 -12.53
N TYR A 125 -9.91 -8.69 -12.83
CA TYR A 125 -10.88 -8.97 -13.89
C TYR A 125 -12.11 -9.66 -13.30
N ILE A 126 -13.27 -9.44 -13.92
CA ILE A 126 -14.51 -10.11 -13.55
C ILE A 126 -14.37 -11.59 -13.93
N PHE A 127 -14.20 -12.43 -12.92
CA PHE A 127 -14.02 -13.88 -13.09
C PHE A 127 -15.38 -14.56 -13.27
N SER A 128 -16.34 -14.24 -12.39
CA SER A 128 -17.69 -14.78 -12.41
C SER A 128 -18.71 -13.69 -12.11
N VAL A 129 -19.85 -13.76 -12.80
CA VAL A 129 -21.00 -12.88 -12.57
C VAL A 129 -22.27 -13.68 -12.78
N GLU A 130 -23.10 -13.66 -11.76
CA GLU A 130 -24.46 -14.18 -11.72
C GLU A 130 -25.40 -13.00 -11.42
N ASP A 131 -26.71 -13.26 -11.33
CA ASP A 131 -27.69 -12.18 -11.25
C ASP A 131 -27.53 -11.32 -9.98
N ASN A 132 -27.13 -11.95 -8.86
CA ASN A 132 -27.01 -11.28 -7.56
C ASN A 132 -25.59 -11.30 -6.95
N LYS A 133 -24.63 -11.93 -7.63
CA LYS A 133 -23.27 -12.14 -7.10
C LYS A 133 -22.25 -11.92 -8.21
N MET A 134 -21.15 -11.27 -7.87
CA MET A 134 -20.02 -11.13 -8.77
C MET A 134 -18.73 -11.35 -7.98
N MET A 135 -17.74 -11.94 -8.64
CA MET A 135 -16.39 -12.05 -8.12
C MET A 135 -15.41 -11.46 -9.14
N MET A 136 -14.59 -10.54 -8.66
CA MET A 136 -13.40 -10.10 -9.39
C MET A 136 -12.17 -10.76 -8.78
N GLN A 137 -11.19 -11.08 -9.61
CA GLN A 137 -9.98 -11.76 -9.16
C GLN A 137 -8.74 -11.09 -9.77
N THR A 138 -7.66 -11.04 -8.99
CA THR A 138 -6.34 -10.73 -9.55
C THR A 138 -5.78 -11.95 -10.25
N SER A 139 -4.99 -11.73 -11.29
CA SER A 139 -4.02 -12.77 -11.67
C SER A 139 -3.03 -13.04 -10.55
N ASN A 140 -2.23 -14.08 -10.72
CA ASN A 140 -1.17 -14.42 -9.77
C ASN A 140 -0.30 -13.18 -9.52
N LEU A 141 -0.28 -12.77 -8.27
CA LEU A 141 0.52 -11.68 -7.76
C LEU A 141 1.87 -12.23 -7.33
N PHE A 142 2.93 -11.65 -7.86
CA PHE A 142 4.29 -11.98 -7.49
C PHE A 142 4.70 -11.13 -6.30
N ARG A 143 5.11 -11.78 -5.21
CA ARG A 143 5.66 -11.05 -4.05
C ARG A 143 7.03 -10.51 -4.38
N VAL A 144 7.23 -9.21 -4.16
CA VAL A 144 8.48 -8.48 -4.36
C VAL A 144 8.96 -7.98 -3.00
N VAL A 145 10.21 -8.28 -2.65
CA VAL A 145 10.89 -7.81 -1.44
C VAL A 145 12.09 -7.00 -1.87
N ASP A 146 12.13 -5.72 -1.50
CA ASP A 146 13.22 -4.79 -1.85
C ASP A 146 13.57 -4.80 -3.35
N GLY A 147 12.52 -4.74 -4.17
CA GLY A 147 12.62 -4.75 -5.63
C GLY A 147 12.90 -6.12 -6.25
N LYS A 148 13.17 -7.17 -5.45
CA LYS A 148 13.44 -8.52 -5.94
C LYS A 148 12.19 -9.39 -5.89
N MET A 149 11.82 -9.96 -7.04
CA MET A 149 10.72 -10.92 -7.14
C MET A 149 11.09 -12.22 -6.41
N THR A 150 10.16 -12.74 -5.62
CA THR A 150 10.32 -14.00 -4.88
C THR A 150 9.56 -15.13 -5.56
N LYS A 151 9.69 -16.37 -5.04
CA LYS A 151 8.88 -17.52 -5.48
C LYS A 151 7.46 -17.49 -4.93
N ASP A 152 7.18 -16.64 -3.93
CA ASP A 152 5.86 -16.57 -3.33
C ASP A 152 4.83 -16.00 -4.30
N ARG A 153 3.64 -16.61 -4.29
CA ARG A 153 2.50 -16.18 -5.10
C ARG A 153 1.32 -15.89 -4.19
N ALA A 154 0.52 -14.93 -4.60
CA ALA A 154 -0.72 -14.61 -3.96
C ALA A 154 -1.81 -14.31 -4.99
N ARG A 155 -3.05 -14.32 -4.55
CA ARG A 155 -4.20 -13.85 -5.32
C ARG A 155 -5.19 -13.17 -4.39
N ILE A 156 -5.96 -12.24 -4.94
CA ILE A 156 -7.03 -11.56 -4.22
C ILE A 156 -8.33 -11.74 -4.97
N ASN A 157 -9.36 -12.16 -4.25
CA ASN A 157 -10.72 -12.23 -4.75
C ASN A 157 -11.58 -11.16 -4.08
N LEU A 158 -12.24 -10.32 -4.87
CA LEU A 158 -13.20 -9.34 -4.44
C LEU A 158 -14.60 -9.88 -4.67
N PHE A 159 -15.44 -9.79 -3.65
CA PHE A 159 -16.81 -10.31 -3.70
C PHE A 159 -17.81 -9.17 -3.65
N PHE A 160 -18.82 -9.28 -4.50
CA PHE A 160 -19.86 -8.28 -4.65
C PHE A 160 -21.23 -8.93 -4.59
N VAL A 161 -22.18 -8.22 -3.99
CA VAL A 161 -23.61 -8.57 -4.03
C VAL A 161 -24.40 -7.45 -4.70
N ARG A 162 -25.45 -7.80 -5.42
CA ARG A 162 -26.32 -6.81 -6.08
C ARG A 162 -27.02 -5.96 -5.02
N GLU A 163 -27.13 -4.66 -5.29
CA GLU A 163 -27.92 -3.69 -4.51
C GLU A 163 -29.31 -3.51 -5.12
#